data_AF-A0A2D5G753-F1
#
_entry.id   AF-A0A2D5G753-F1
#
_cell.length_a   1.000
_cell.length_b   1.000
_cell.length_c   1.000
_cell.angle_alpha   90.00
_cell.angle_beta   90.00
_cell.angle_gamma   90.00
#
_symmetry.space_group_name_H-M   'P 1'
#
loop_
_entity.id
_entity.type
_entity.pdbx_description
1 polymer ?
#
loop_
_entity_poly.entity_id
_entity_poly.type
_entity_poly.pdbx_seq_one_letter_code
_entity_poly.pdbx_strand_id
1 'polypeptide(L)' 'MLSDLSQRACQHSRRRLNHNFHESLGVFNRMLNAIEPDSYICPHRHQHSPLEESFLVL' A
#
# COMPACT_ATOMS: atom_id res chain seq x y z
N MET A 1 -11.22 -7.24 -9.25
CA MET A 1 -10.74 -6.37 -8.15
C MET A 1 -9.25 -6.06 -8.28
N LEU A 2 -8.35 -7.05 -8.21
CA LEU A 2 -6.89 -6.80 -8.30
C LEU A 2 -6.47 -6.13 -9.60
N SER A 3 -6.96 -6.61 -10.75
CA SER A 3 -6.66 -6.01 -12.06
C SER A 3 -7.15 -4.57 -12.20
N ASP A 4 -8.32 -4.24 -11.64
CA ASP A 4 -8.84 -2.86 -11.62
C ASP A 4 -7.94 -1.95 -10.78
N LEU A 5 -7.53 -2.41 -9.60
CA LEU A 5 -6.66 -1.65 -8.71
C LEU A 5 -5.28 -1.39 -9.35
N SER A 6 -4.72 -2.39 -10.03
CA SER A 6 -3.48 -2.28 -10.81
C SER A 6 -3.63 -1.30 -11.99
N GLN A 7 -4.72 -1.40 -12.76
CA GLN A 7 -4.97 -0.49 -13.87
C GLN A 7 -5.11 0.97 -13.39
N ARG A 8 -5.76 1.19 -12.25
CA ARG A 8 -5.86 2.51 -11.62
C ARG A 8 -4.52 3.00 -11.11
N ALA A 9 -3.69 2.11 -10.53
CA ALA A 9 -2.33 2.47 -10.12
C ALA A 9 -1.48 2.96 -11.30
N CYS A 10 -1.56 2.30 -12.46
CA CYS A 10 -0.88 2.72 -13.70
C CYS A 10 -1.21 4.16 -14.13
N GLN A 11 -2.40 4.67 -13.80
CA GLN A 11 -2.83 6.02 -14.18
C GLN A 11 -2.25 7.11 -13.27
N HIS A 12 -1.71 6.77 -12.10
CA HIS A 12 -1.08 7.73 -11.21
C HIS A 12 0.36 8.04 -11.64
N SER A 13 0.81 9.28 -11.45
CA SER A 13 2.20 9.70 -11.73
C SER A 13 3.26 8.87 -10.99
N ARG A 14 2.93 8.42 -9.77
CA ARG A 14 3.79 7.55 -8.95
C ARG A 14 3.63 6.05 -9.25
N ARG A 15 2.69 5.71 -10.14
CA ARG A 15 2.34 4.35 -10.59
C ARG A 15 1.98 3.38 -9.45
N ARG A 16 1.46 3.90 -8.33
CA ARG A 16 1.06 3.13 -7.16
C ARG A 16 -0.21 3.69 -6.52
N LEU A 17 -0.98 2.82 -5.87
CA LEU A 17 -2.25 3.18 -5.22
C LEU A 17 -2.49 2.29 -3.99
N ASN A 18 -2.99 2.90 -2.91
CA ASN A 18 -3.43 2.17 -1.71
C ASN A 18 -4.95 2.01 -1.73
N HIS A 19 -5.42 0.82 -1.41
CA HIS A 19 -6.82 0.54 -1.12
C HIS A 19 -6.94 0.09 0.34
N ASN A 20 -7.45 0.98 1.18
CA ASN A 20 -7.62 0.75 2.61
C ASN A 20 -8.92 -0.03 2.85
N PHE A 21 -8.86 -1.03 3.73
CA PHE A 21 -10.05 -1.78 4.18
C PHE A 21 -10.68 -1.22 5.46
N HIS A 22 -10.14 -0.12 5.97
CA HIS A 22 -10.55 0.50 7.22
C HIS A 22 -11.00 1.94 6.93
N GLU A 23 -12.10 2.36 7.55
CA GLU A 23 -12.65 3.72 7.43
C GLU A 23 -12.04 4.68 8.47
N SER A 24 -11.59 4.14 9.60
CA SER A 24 -10.92 4.86 10.67
C SER A 24 -9.69 4.09 11.14
N LEU A 25 -8.75 4.79 11.79
CA LEU A 25 -7.53 4.17 12.31
C LEU A 25 -7.90 3.24 13.47
N GLY A 26 -7.70 1.94 13.26
CA GLY A 26 -7.89 0.90 14.26
C GLY A 26 -6.56 0.38 14.80
N VAL A 27 -6.63 -0.61 15.69
CA VAL A 27 -5.44 -1.32 16.19
C VAL A 27 -4.68 -2.01 15.05
N PHE A 28 -5.40 -2.46 14.01
CA PHE A 28 -4.83 -3.08 12.82
C PHE A 28 -5.30 -2.36 11.56
N ASN A 29 -4.34 -1.87 10.76
CA ASN A 29 -4.62 -1.23 9.48
C ASN A 29 -4.32 -2.21 8.35
N ARG A 30 -5.37 -2.70 7.68
CA ARG A 30 -5.25 -3.55 6.50
C ARG A 30 -5.43 -2.72 5.23
N MET A 31 -4.58 -2.96 4.25
CA MET A 31 -4.67 -2.34 2.93
C MET A 31 -4.05 -3.23 1.85
N LEU A 32 -4.48 -3.03 0.61
CA LEU A 32 -3.76 -3.48 -0.59
C LEU A 32 -2.97 -2.32 -1.18
N ASN A 33 -1.71 -2.56 -1.50
CA ASN A 33 -0.88 -1.62 -2.24
C ASN A 33 -0.70 -2.17 -3.65
N ALA A 34 -1.28 -1.51 -4.65
CA ALA A 34 -0.90 -1.75 -6.04
C ALA A 34 0.37 -0.95 -6.34
N ILE A 35 1.41 -1.64 -6.80
CA ILE A 35 2.73 -1.07 -7.08
C ILE A 35 3.12 -1.57 -8.46
N GLU A 36 3.13 -0.67 -9.45
CA GLU A 36 3.47 -1.02 -10.82
C GLU A 36 4.98 -0.91 -11.06
N PRO A 37 5.50 -1.48 -12.17
CA PRO A 37 6.89 -1.29 -12.56
C PRO A 37 7.31 0.19 -12.56
N ASP A 38 8.56 0.43 -12.19
CA ASP A 38 9.19 1.75 -12.06
C ASP A 38 8.66 2.64 -10.92
N SER A 39 7.74 2.14 -10.08
CA SER A 39 7.38 2.80 -8.84
C SER A 39 8.53 2.79 -7.83
N TYR A 40 8.84 3.96 -7.27
CA TYR A 40 9.75 4.08 -6.13
C TYR A 40 9.00 3.95 -4.80
N ILE A 41 9.37 2.96 -3.97
CA ILE A 41 8.94 2.86 -2.57
C ILE A 41 10.07 3.37 -1.68
N CYS A 42 9.80 4.43 -0.91
CA CYS A 42 10.79 4.97 0.01
C CYS A 42 11.01 3.98 1.17
N PRO A 43 12.25 3.57 1.46
CA PRO A 43 12.55 2.81 2.67
C PRO A 43 12.12 3.60 3.90
N HIS A 44 11.44 2.96 4.83
CA HIS A 44 11.04 3.58 6.09
C HIS A 44 11.22 2.61 7.25
N ARG A 45 11.25 3.16 8.46
CA ARG A 45 11.37 2.43 9.72
C ARG A 45 10.57 3.12 10.80
N HIS A 46 9.83 2.34 11.58
CA HIS A 46 9.10 2.81 12.76
C HIS A 46 10.05 2.86 13.96
N GLN A 47 10.67 4.01 14.24
CA GLN A 47 11.64 4.17 15.34
C GLN A 47 11.00 4.55 16.68
N HIS A 48 9.88 5.26 16.67
CA HIS A 48 9.18 5.71 17.88
C HIS A 48 7.69 5.41 17.69
N SER A 49 7.11 4.55 18.56
CA SER A 49 5.89 3.76 18.31
C SER A 49 6.14 2.58 17.34
N PRO A 50 6.72 1.45 17.83
CA PRO A 50 6.98 0.30 16.98
C PRO A 50 5.66 -0.24 16.42
N LEU A 51 5.47 -0.06 15.12
CA LEU A 51 4.40 -0.69 14.37
C LEU A 51 4.96 -1.93 13.72
N GLU A 52 4.32 -3.07 14.00
CA GLU A 52 4.62 -4.31 13.32
C GLU A 52 3.87 -4.32 11.98
N GLU A 53 4.58 -4.73 10.93
CA GLU A 53 4.04 -4.83 9.58
C GLU A 53 4.32 -6.23 9.04
N SER A 54 3.33 -6.80 8.37
CA SER A 54 3.46 -8.07 7.65
C SER A 54 3.01 -7.87 6.21
N PHE A 55 3.77 -8.42 5.28
CA PHE A 55 3.54 -8.26 3.85
C PHE A 55 3.22 -9.60 3.21
N LEU A 56 2.20 -9.61 2.37
CA LEU A 56 1.90 -10.71 1.45
C LEU A 56 2.06 -10.18 0.03
N VAL A 57 2.84 -10.89 -0.78
CA VAL A 57 2.97 -10.61 -2.22
C VAL A 57 1.97 -11.50 -2.96
N LEU A 58 1.18 -10.88 -3.84
CA LEU A 58 0.09 -11.50 -4.59
C LEU A 58 0.40 -11.53 -6.09
#